data_AF-M1GMV6-F1
#
_entry.id   AF-M1GMV6-F1
#
_cell.length_a   1.000
_cell.length_b   1.000
_cell.length_c   1.000
_cell.angle_alpha   90.00
_cell.angle_beta   90.00
_cell.angle_gamma   90.00
#
_symmetry.space_group_name_H-M   'P 1'
#
loop_
_entity.id
_entity.type
_entity.pdbx_description
1 polymer ?
#
loop_
_entity_poly.entity_id
_entity_poly.type
_entity_poly.pdbx_seq_one_letter_code
_entity_poly.pdbx_strand_id
1 'polypeptide(L)'
;MITYAVWAEVVNLIWAKKHLNTSIFEYILSIYAALGRGASKAAMQAFPTLTPISLPSYVVPVTVDTINPWWISGYLTLYCSFSLSVTGGGWKESVYNKFRHSFSFSFNILSLGLAQVIASFLLVSCYVRTSEQRVDVMSQGQRGWRS
;
A
#
# COMPACT_ATOMS: atom_id res chain seq x y z
N MET A 1 3.62 -3.66 -7.10
CA MET A 1 3.89 -4.87 -7.91
C MET A 1 4.06 -4.52 -9.38
N ILE A 2 3.13 -3.77 -9.99
CA ILE A 2 3.26 -3.23 -11.36
C ILE A 2 4.58 -2.44 -11.57
N THR A 3 4.95 -1.64 -10.58
CA THR A 3 6.19 -0.86 -10.58
C THR A 3 7.45 -1.71 -10.71
N TYR A 4 7.47 -2.92 -10.16
CA TYR A 4 8.62 -3.82 -10.26
C TYR A 4 8.76 -4.42 -11.66
N ALA A 5 7.65 -4.88 -12.25
CA ALA A 5 7.68 -5.49 -13.59
C ALA A 5 8.18 -4.48 -14.64
N VAL A 6 7.62 -3.27 -14.61
CA VAL A 6 8.02 -2.18 -15.51
C VAL A 6 9.45 -1.72 -15.24
N TRP A 7 9.88 -1.65 -13.97
CA TRP A 7 11.28 -1.38 -13.63
C TRP A 7 12.23 -2.45 -14.18
N ALA A 8 11.89 -3.73 -14.04
CA ALA A 8 12.71 -4.83 -14.53
C ALA A 8 12.86 -4.80 -16.06
N GLU A 9 11.79 -4.43 -16.78
CA GLU A 9 11.85 -4.19 -18.22
C GLU A 9 12.86 -3.09 -18.57
N VAL A 10 12.80 -1.93 -17.89
CA VAL A 10 13.77 -0.85 -18.09
C VAL A 10 15.20 -1.32 -17.83
N VAL A 11 15.42 -2.07 -16.75
CA VAL A 11 16.75 -2.64 -16.43
C VAL A 11 17.23 -3.55 -17.57
N ASN A 12 16.37 -4.39 -18.13
CA ASN A 12 16.72 -5.25 -19.27
C ASN A 12 17.07 -4.44 -20.53
N LEU A 13 16.35 -3.35 -20.80
CA LEU A 13 16.66 -2.44 -21.93
C LEU A 13 18.01 -1.73 -21.73
N ILE A 14 18.32 -1.34 -20.49
CA ILE A 14 19.59 -0.71 -20.15
C ILE A 14 20.73 -1.71 -20.28
N TRP A 15 20.56 -2.91 -19.71
CA TRP A 15 21.53 -4.00 -19.77
C TRP A 15 21.88 -4.38 -21.20
N ALA A 16 20.87 -4.50 -22.07
CA ALA A 16 21.04 -4.76 -23.50
C ALA A 16 21.57 -3.55 -24.30
N LYS A 17 21.92 -2.44 -23.65
CA LYS A 17 22.35 -1.16 -24.24
C LYS A 17 21.37 -0.58 -25.27
N LYS A 18 20.11 -1.00 -25.26
CA LYS A 18 19.08 -0.51 -26.19
C LYS A 18 18.66 0.94 -25.91
N HIS A 19 18.85 1.39 -24.67
CA HIS A 19 18.62 2.78 -24.24
C HIS A 19 19.47 3.82 -24.99
N LEU A 20 20.50 3.41 -25.75
CA LEU A 20 21.28 4.31 -26.61
C LEU A 20 20.51 4.71 -27.89
N ASN A 21 19.45 3.98 -28.23
CA ASN A 21 18.54 4.36 -29.30
C ASN A 21 17.52 5.39 -28.76
N THR A 22 17.38 6.53 -29.44
CA THR A 22 16.47 7.61 -29.07
C THR A 22 15.03 7.14 -28.82
N SER A 23 14.48 6.26 -29.67
CA SER A 23 13.10 5.80 -29.51
C SER A 23 12.90 4.94 -28.25
N ILE A 24 13.89 4.12 -27.91
CA ILE A 24 13.88 3.31 -26.70
C ILE A 24 14.13 4.17 -25.47
N PHE A 25 15.00 5.18 -25.58
CA PHE A 25 15.22 6.14 -24.50
C PHE A 25 13.95 6.93 -24.17
N GLU A 26 13.23 7.42 -25.19
CA GLU A 26 11.94 8.09 -25.03
C GLU A 26 10.91 7.16 -24.40
N TYR A 27 10.88 5.88 -24.80
CA TYR A 27 10.02 4.88 -24.14
C TYR A 27 10.35 4.69 -22.65
N ILE A 28 11.64 4.64 -22.28
CA ILE A 28 12.07 4.59 -20.88
C ILE A 28 11.66 5.86 -20.12
N LEU A 29 11.74 7.03 -20.75
CA LEU A 29 11.25 8.28 -20.17
C LEU A 29 9.73 8.25 -19.97
N SER A 30 8.96 7.70 -20.90
CA SER A 30 7.51 7.53 -20.77
C SER A 30 7.15 6.58 -19.62
N ILE A 31 7.95 5.54 -19.39
CA ILE A 31 7.86 4.69 -18.19
C ILE A 31 8.14 5.50 -16.94
N TYR A 32 9.25 6.24 -16.90
CA TYR A 32 9.62 7.08 -15.75
C TYR A 32 8.50 8.08 -15.41
N ALA A 33 7.90 8.70 -16.42
CA ALA A 33 6.80 9.63 -16.26
C ALA A 33 5.51 9.01 -15.70
N ALA A 34 5.33 7.69 -15.86
CA ALA A 34 4.20 6.95 -15.32
C ALA A 34 4.43 6.41 -13.89
N LEU A 35 5.69 6.35 -13.44
CA LEU A 35 6.05 5.76 -12.14
C LEU A 35 6.12 6.81 -11.02
N GLY A 36 5.80 6.39 -9.80
CA GLY A 36 5.99 7.20 -8.60
C GLY A 36 5.18 8.50 -8.62
N ARG A 37 5.86 9.64 -8.60
CA ARG A 37 5.26 10.99 -8.66
C ARG A 37 5.17 11.53 -10.09
N GLY A 38 5.57 10.74 -11.08
CA GLY A 38 5.68 11.13 -12.48
C GLY A 38 6.91 12.00 -12.78
N ALA A 39 6.91 12.59 -13.98
CA ALA A 39 8.05 13.34 -14.49
C ALA A 39 8.28 14.66 -13.73
N SER A 40 9.55 14.97 -13.45
CA SER A 40 9.93 16.26 -12.88
C SER A 40 9.67 17.42 -13.86
N LYS A 41 9.53 18.65 -13.34
CA LYS A 41 9.38 19.86 -14.17
C LYS A 41 10.52 20.03 -15.17
N ALA A 42 11.75 19.75 -14.73
CA ALA A 42 12.93 19.81 -15.60
C ALA A 42 12.86 18.78 -16.74
N ALA A 43 12.40 17.55 -16.45
CA ALA A 43 12.21 16.52 -17.46
C ALA A 43 11.13 16.90 -18.48
N MET A 44 10.01 17.47 -18.04
CA MET A 44 8.96 17.94 -18.96
C MET A 44 9.40 19.12 -19.82
N GLN A 45 10.28 19.99 -19.30
CA GLN A 45 10.88 21.09 -20.08
C GLN A 45 11.86 20.57 -21.13
N ALA A 46 12.68 19.57 -20.78
CA ALA A 46 13.64 18.96 -21.70
C ALA A 46 12.96 18.06 -22.75
N PHE A 47 11.82 17.45 -22.42
CA PHE A 47 11.06 16.56 -23.28
C PHE A 47 9.57 16.97 -23.31
N PRO A 48 9.20 18.02 -24.07
CA PRO A 48 7.83 18.55 -24.08
C PRO A 48 6.77 17.59 -24.64
N THR A 49 7.19 16.64 -25.48
CA THR A 49 6.34 15.61 -26.09
C THR A 49 6.19 14.36 -25.21
N LEU A 50 6.78 14.36 -24.01
CA LEU A 50 6.79 13.22 -23.11
C LEU A 50 5.37 12.88 -22.63
N THR A 51 4.87 11.72 -23.07
CA THR A 51 3.58 11.18 -22.63
C THR A 51 3.83 9.97 -21.73
N PRO A 52 3.26 9.93 -20.50
CA PRO A 52 3.35 8.75 -19.64
C PRO A 52 2.70 7.53 -20.30
N ILE A 53 3.31 6.35 -20.18
CA ILE A 53 2.65 5.12 -20.61
C ILE A 53 1.47 4.78 -19.69
N SER A 54 0.48 4.07 -20.23
CA SER A 54 -0.53 3.42 -19.41
C SER A 54 0.10 2.23 -18.68
N LEU A 55 0.11 2.28 -17.35
CA LEU A 55 0.58 1.15 -16.54
C LEU A 55 -0.44 0.02 -16.58
N PRO A 56 0.00 -1.25 -16.66
CA PRO A 56 -0.93 -2.38 -16.63
C PRO A 56 -1.70 -2.37 -15.31
N SER A 57 -3.01 -2.55 -15.39
CA SER A 57 -3.84 -2.77 -14.19
C SER A 57 -3.57 -4.18 -13.68
N TYR A 58 -3.32 -4.31 -12.38
CA TYR A 58 -3.11 -5.60 -11.73
C TYR A 58 -4.23 -5.83 -10.72
N VAL A 59 -5.03 -6.86 -10.97
CA VAL A 59 -5.96 -7.39 -9.98
C VAL A 59 -5.16 -8.29 -9.06
N VAL A 60 -5.25 -8.07 -7.75
CA VAL A 60 -4.60 -8.92 -6.74
C VAL A 60 -5.12 -10.35 -6.92
N PRO A 61 -4.33 -11.33 -7.42
CA PRO A 61 -4.81 -12.68 -7.69
C PRO A 61 -4.75 -13.56 -6.43
N VAL A 62 -4.62 -12.94 -5.27
CA VAL A 62 -4.37 -13.61 -4.00
C VAL A 62 -5.66 -13.66 -3.22
N THR A 63 -6.02 -14.85 -2.77
CA THR A 63 -7.14 -15.14 -1.88
C THR A 63 -6.62 -15.48 -0.48
N VAL A 64 -7.53 -15.61 0.49
CA VAL A 64 -7.19 -16.06 1.84
C VAL A 64 -6.53 -17.44 1.84
N ASP A 65 -6.92 -18.32 0.92
CA ASP A 65 -6.38 -19.68 0.83
C ASP A 65 -5.00 -19.76 0.15
N THR A 66 -4.63 -18.73 -0.62
CA THR A 66 -3.39 -18.72 -1.42
C THR A 66 -2.33 -17.78 -0.89
N ILE A 67 -2.67 -16.89 0.06
CA ILE A 67 -1.72 -15.96 0.64
C ILE A 67 -0.71 -16.70 1.53
N ASN A 68 0.58 -16.48 1.28
CA ASN A 68 1.64 -17.09 2.07
C ASN A 68 1.74 -16.43 3.46
N PRO A 69 1.57 -17.17 4.57
CA PRO A 69 1.66 -16.61 5.92
C PRO A 69 3.00 -15.94 6.23
N TRP A 70 4.11 -16.46 5.69
CA TRP A 70 5.46 -15.90 5.87
C TRP A 70 5.63 -14.55 5.16
N TRP A 71 4.94 -14.39 4.04
CA TRP A 71 4.90 -13.10 3.35
C TRP A 71 4.10 -12.10 4.18
N ILE A 72 2.97 -12.50 4.77
CA ILE A 72 2.18 -11.64 5.67
C ILE A 72 3.01 -11.21 6.87
N SER A 73 3.71 -12.13 7.54
CA SER A 73 4.54 -11.78 8.71
C SER A 73 5.66 -10.81 8.35
N GLY A 74 6.39 -11.07 7.25
CA GLY A 74 7.45 -10.19 6.78
C GLY A 74 6.92 -8.80 6.40
N TYR A 75 5.77 -8.76 5.75
CA TYR A 75 5.11 -7.51 5.38
C TYR A 75 4.64 -6.71 6.60
N LEU A 76 3.94 -7.36 7.54
CA LEU A 76 3.43 -6.70 8.74
C LEU A 76 4.53 -6.22 9.68
N THR A 77 5.70 -6.87 9.69
CA THR A 77 6.86 -6.42 10.48
C THR A 77 7.20 -4.95 10.22
N LEU A 78 6.96 -4.44 9.02
CA LEU A 78 7.25 -3.05 8.64
C LEU A 78 6.06 -2.10 8.81
N TYR A 79 4.84 -2.60 8.65
CA TYR A 79 3.65 -1.76 8.48
C TYR A 79 2.66 -1.81 9.64
N CYS A 80 2.80 -2.78 10.54
CA CYS A 80 1.90 -2.92 11.67
C CYS A 80 2.37 -2.17 12.91
N SER A 81 1.39 -1.90 13.77
CA SER A 81 1.56 -1.32 15.08
C SER A 81 0.87 -2.20 16.09
N PHE A 82 1.59 -2.50 17.17
CA PHE A 82 1.04 -3.09 18.38
C PHE A 82 1.04 -2.02 19.46
N SER A 83 -0.13 -1.71 20.01
CA SER A 83 -0.26 -0.70 21.06
C SER A 83 -1.05 -1.22 22.24
N LEU A 84 -0.65 -0.76 23.42
CA LEU A 84 -1.39 -0.95 24.66
C LEU A 84 -1.93 0.40 25.11
N SER A 85 -3.23 0.45 25.37
CA SER A 85 -3.89 1.61 25.96
C SER A 85 -4.39 1.25 27.35
N VAL A 86 -4.10 2.13 28.30
CA VAL A 86 -4.60 2.06 29.67
C VAL A 86 -5.53 3.24 29.87
N THR A 87 -6.78 2.94 30.25
CA THR A 87 -7.78 3.97 30.49
C THR A 87 -8.38 3.77 31.87
N GLY A 88 -8.58 4.88 32.61
CA GLY A 88 -9.31 4.84 33.87
C GLY A 88 -10.75 4.38 33.61
N GLY A 89 -11.21 3.42 34.41
CA GLY A 89 -12.59 2.96 34.46
C GLY A 89 -13.11 3.06 35.87
N GLY A 90 -14.42 3.24 36.00
CA GLY A 90 -15.06 3.16 37.29
C GLY A 90 -16.52 2.81 37.13
N TRP A 91 -17.06 2.15 38.15
CA TRP A 91 -18.50 1.98 38.30
C TRP A 91 -18.84 2.19 39.77
N LYS A 92 -19.65 3.22 40.05
CA LYS A 92 -19.91 3.70 41.42
C LYS A 92 -18.59 4.03 42.14
N GLU A 93 -18.36 3.49 43.34
CA GLU A 93 -17.20 3.79 44.21
C GLU A 93 -15.92 3.00 43.86
N SER A 94 -15.97 2.07 42.90
CA SER A 94 -14.77 1.32 42.49
C SER A 94 -14.10 1.98 41.29
N VAL A 95 -12.80 2.29 41.46
CA VAL A 95 -11.89 2.73 40.40
C VAL A 95 -11.02 1.55 39.98
N TYR A 96 -10.90 1.32 38.67
CA TYR A 96 -10.03 0.29 38.10
C TYR A 96 -9.42 0.75 36.77
N ASN A 97 -8.32 0.14 36.35
CA ASN A 97 -7.71 0.41 35.05
C ASN A 97 -8.23 -0.58 34.00
N LYS A 98 -8.62 -0.07 32.84
CA LYS A 98 -8.97 -0.86 31.64
C LYS A 98 -7.76 -0.92 30.74
N PHE A 99 -7.27 -2.13 30.50
CA PHE A 99 -6.23 -2.42 29.54
C PHE A 99 -6.87 -2.81 28.21
N ARG A 100 -6.37 -2.24 27.12
CA ARG A 100 -6.74 -2.63 25.76
C ARG A 100 -5.49 -2.75 24.90
N HIS A 101 -5.25 -3.96 24.43
CA HIS A 101 -4.29 -4.24 23.37
C HIS A 101 -4.97 -4.00 22.02
N SER A 102 -4.23 -3.42 21.09
CA SER A 102 -4.69 -3.28 19.71
C SER A 102 -3.56 -3.56 18.76
N PHE A 103 -3.92 -4.26 17.69
CA PHE A 103 -3.09 -4.44 16.51
C PHE A 103 -3.74 -3.68 15.36
N SER A 104 -2.94 -2.91 14.64
CA SER A 104 -3.43 -2.18 13.47
C SER A 104 -2.35 -1.98 12.41
N PHE A 105 -2.78 -1.78 11.17
CA PHE A 105 -1.95 -1.28 10.08
C PHE A 105 -2.80 -0.48 9.09
N SER A 106 -2.16 0.43 8.35
CA SER A 106 -2.85 1.37 7.48
C SER A 106 -2.21 1.46 6.09
N PHE A 107 -3.00 1.25 5.05
CA PHE A 107 -2.55 1.33 3.66
C PHE A 107 -3.16 2.51 2.91
N ASN A 108 -2.66 2.71 1.69
CA ASN A 108 -3.33 3.50 0.67
C ASN A 108 -4.55 2.72 0.14
N ILE A 109 -5.64 3.42 -0.19
CA ILE A 109 -6.88 2.84 -0.73
C ILE A 109 -6.69 1.98 -1.97
N LEU A 110 -5.68 2.27 -2.80
CA LEU A 110 -5.34 1.47 -3.98
C LEU A 110 -4.95 0.02 -3.64
N SER A 111 -4.63 -0.26 -2.37
CA SER A 111 -4.30 -1.60 -1.86
C SER A 111 -5.47 -2.23 -1.08
N LEU A 112 -6.71 -1.74 -1.23
CA LEU A 112 -7.88 -2.23 -0.51
C LEU A 112 -8.08 -3.74 -0.65
N GLY A 113 -7.96 -4.30 -1.87
CA GLY A 113 -8.14 -5.74 -2.09
C GLY A 113 -7.16 -6.58 -1.27
N LEU A 114 -5.88 -6.18 -1.24
CA LEU A 114 -4.87 -6.84 -0.40
C LEU A 114 -5.18 -6.66 1.10
N ALA A 115 -5.61 -5.47 1.51
CA ALA A 115 -5.98 -5.19 2.90
C ALA A 115 -7.12 -6.10 3.38
N GLN A 116 -8.14 -6.31 2.54
CA GLN A 116 -9.27 -7.20 2.82
C GLN A 116 -8.83 -8.66 2.94
N VAL A 117 -7.92 -9.12 2.08
CA VAL A 117 -7.37 -10.48 2.15
C VAL A 117 -6.59 -10.68 3.45
N ILE A 118 -5.71 -9.75 3.82
CA ILE A 118 -4.94 -9.84 5.07
C ILE A 118 -5.86 -9.76 6.29
N ALA A 119 -6.86 -8.87 6.27
CA ALA A 119 -7.84 -8.74 7.35
C ALA A 119 -8.62 -10.05 7.56
N SER A 120 -9.06 -10.67 6.46
CA SER A 120 -9.77 -11.95 6.50
C SER A 120 -8.86 -13.09 6.99
N PHE A 121 -7.61 -13.13 6.54
CA PHE A 121 -6.62 -14.11 7.00
C PHE A 121 -6.36 -14.02 8.52
N LEU A 122 -6.29 -12.80 9.06
CA LEU A 122 -6.05 -12.56 10.48
C LEU A 122 -7.33 -12.55 11.34
N LEU A 123 -8.51 -12.73 10.73
CA LEU A 123 -9.82 -12.65 11.41
C LEU A 123 -10.04 -11.29 12.11
N VAL A 124 -9.63 -10.21 11.47
CA VAL A 124 -9.78 -8.83 11.96
C VAL A 124 -10.60 -7.99 10.99
N SER A 125 -10.94 -6.77 11.38
CA SER A 125 -11.80 -5.92 10.59
C SER A 125 -11.01 -4.94 9.72
N CYS A 126 -11.56 -4.61 8.55
CA CYS A 126 -11.00 -3.69 7.57
C CYS A 126 -11.97 -2.52 7.33
N TYR A 127 -11.46 -1.29 7.37
CA TYR A 127 -12.26 -0.06 7.27
C TYR A 127 -11.62 0.92 6.29
N VAL A 128 -12.44 1.58 5.49
CA VAL A 128 -12.02 2.74 4.69
C VAL A 128 -12.16 3.99 5.56
N ARG A 129 -11.12 4.83 5.63
CA ARG A 129 -11.23 6.12 6.36
C ARG A 129 -12.17 7.07 5.63
N THR A 130 -12.79 7.99 6.37
CA THR A 130 -13.65 9.05 5.82
C THR A 130 -12.97 9.92 4.76
N SER A 131 -11.63 10.03 4.80
CA SER A 131 -10.87 10.75 3.76
C SER A 131 -10.75 9.97 2.45
N GLU A 132 -11.21 8.73 2.38
CA GLU A 132 -11.17 7.79 1.23
C GLU A 132 -9.78 7.51 0.63
N GLN A 133 -8.72 8.05 1.21
CA GLN A 133 -7.34 7.83 0.72
C GLN A 133 -6.65 6.64 1.38
N ARG A 134 -7.18 6.15 2.50
CA ARG A 134 -6.53 5.12 3.32
C ARG A 134 -7.50 4.08 3.83
N VAL A 135 -6.95 2.89 4.05
CA VAL A 135 -7.65 1.72 4.62
C VAL A 135 -6.93 1.30 5.88
N ASP A 136 -7.67 1.06 6.94
CA ASP A 136 -7.16 0.55 8.21
C ASP A 136 -7.64 -0.88 8.44
N VAL A 137 -6.72 -1.74 8.87
CA VAL A 137 -7.05 -3.07 9.36
C VAL A 137 -6.73 -3.13 10.84
N MET A 138 -7.67 -3.61 11.65
CA MET A 138 -7.53 -3.59 13.10
C MET A 138 -8.29 -4.73 13.79
N SER A 139 -7.68 -5.31 14.82
CA SER A 139 -8.37 -6.17 15.77
C SER A 139 -9.29 -5.29 16.64
N GLN A 140 -10.59 -5.25 16.35
CA GLN A 140 -11.57 -4.41 17.06
C GLN A 140 -11.52 -4.61 18.60
N GLY A 141 -11.87 -3.62 19.43
CA GLY A 141 -12.98 -2.68 19.20
C GLY A 141 -12.70 -1.18 19.40
N GLN A 142 -13.19 -0.39 18.44
CA GLN A 142 -13.62 0.99 18.67
C GLN A 142 -15.12 1.11 18.39
N ARG A 143 -15.92 1.19 19.46
CA ARG A 143 -17.19 1.93 19.44
C ARG A 143 -16.83 3.40 19.30
N GLY A 144 -16.84 3.96 18.09
CA GLY A 144 -16.49 5.37 17.94
C GLY A 144 -16.29 5.92 16.53
N TRP A 145 -16.98 5.38 15.52
CA TRP A 145 -17.07 6.06 14.22
C TRP A 145 -18.53 6.01 13.81
N ARG A 146 -19.20 7.16 13.94
CA ARG A 146 -20.59 7.32 13.53
C ARG A 146 -20.64 7.31 11.99
N SER A 147 -21.52 6.45 11.48
CA SER A 147 -22.12 6.53 10.14
C SER A 147 -22.68 7.91 9.87
#